data_AF-A0A1H8XZA6-F1
#
_entry.id   AF-A0A1H8XZA6-F1
#
_cell.length_a   1.000
_cell.length_b   1.000
_cell.length_c   1.000
_cell.angle_alpha   90.00
_cell.angle_beta   90.00
_cell.angle_gamma   90.00
#
_symmetry.space_group_name_H-M   'P 1'
#
loop_
_entity.id
_entity.type
_entity.pdbx_description
1 polymer ?
#
loop_
_entity_poly.entity_id
_entity_poly.type
_entity_poly.pdbx_seq_one_letter_code
_entity_poly.pdbx_strand_id
1 'polypeptide(L)' 'MNKALMAELEKPGPDERLRLAYDLLDSVAQAESTAPVTEAQRAELHRRLEEYRANPTEPVVTLADIRREFGAD' A
#
# COMPACT_ATOMS: atom_id res chain seq x y z
N MET A 1 5.33 -3.74 17.91
CA MET A 1 6.71 -3.26 17.70
C MET A 1 7.68 -4.03 18.59
N ASN A 2 8.86 -4.39 18.11
CA ASN A 2 9.88 -5.04 18.94
C ASN A 2 10.37 -4.06 20.03
N LYS A 3 10.32 -4.44 21.31
CA LYS A 3 10.71 -3.57 22.43
C LYS A 3 12.19 -3.18 22.41
N ALA A 4 13.07 -4.08 21.98
CA ALA A 4 14.49 -3.79 21.87
C ALA A 4 14.74 -2.73 20.79
N LEU A 5 14.02 -2.82 19.67
CA LEU A 5 14.10 -1.81 18.61
C LEU A 5 13.64 -0.43 19.08
N MET A 6 12.55 -0.36 19.86
CA MET A 6 12.09 0.92 20.44
C MET A 6 13.14 1.55 21.35
N ALA A 7 13.80 0.75 22.19
CA ALA A 7 14.87 1.23 23.05
C ALA A 7 16.07 1.78 22.24
N GLU A 8 16.39 1.18 21.09
CA GLU A 8 17.42 1.71 20.19
C GLU A 8 16.99 3.02 19.52
N LEU A 9 15.72 3.13 19.10
CA LEU A 9 15.16 4.34 18.49
C LEU A 9 15.04 5.52 19.46
N GLU A 10 15.11 5.29 20.77
CA GLU A 10 15.08 6.33 21.81
C GLU A 10 16.47 6.87 22.17
N LYS A 11 17.56 6.21 21.77
CA LYS A 11 18.93 6.68 22.05
C LYS A 11 19.30 7.97 21.31
N PRO A 12 18.91 8.19 20.04
CA PRO A 12 19.18 9.43 19.32
C PRO A 12 18.32 10.61 19.83
N GLY A 13 18.78 11.83 19.58
CA GLY A 13 18.02 13.05 19.90
C GLY A 13 16.75 13.21 19.06
N PRO A 14 15.80 14.10 19.44
CA PRO A 14 14.55 14.31 18.71
C PRO A 14 14.72 14.59 17.22
N ASP A 15 15.69 15.43 16.84
CA ASP A 15 15.94 15.81 15.44
C ASP A 15 16.45 14.63 14.62
N GLU A 16 17.31 13.80 15.21
CA GLU A 16 17.88 12.61 14.56
C GLU A 16 16.82 11.53 14.38
N ARG A 17 15.93 11.35 15.35
CA ARG A 17 14.76 10.46 15.22
C ARG A 17 13.80 10.93 14.15
N LEU A 18 13.55 12.23 14.04
CA LEU A 18 12.70 12.80 12.99
C LEU A 18 13.32 12.58 11.60
N ARG A 19 14.63 12.79 11.47
CA ARG A 19 15.34 12.54 10.22
C ARG A 19 15.31 11.06 9.83
N LEU A 20 15.56 10.16 10.79
CA LEU A 20 15.43 8.72 10.57
C LEU A 20 14.02 8.33 10.12
N ALA A 21 12.98 8.95 10.67
CA ALA A 21 11.61 8.70 10.23
C ALA A 21 11.39 9.11 8.76
N TYR A 22 11.90 10.28 8.35
CA TYR A 22 11.84 10.70 6.94
C TYR A 22 12.66 9.78 6.02
N ASP A 23 13.88 9.43 6.41
CA ASP A 23 14.73 8.53 5.61
C ASP A 23 14.07 7.14 5.44
N LEU A 24 13.38 6.64 6.48
CA LEU A 24 12.61 5.40 6.39
C LEU A 24 11.39 5.53 5.47
N LEU A 25 10.67 6.65 5.53
CA LEU A 25 9.55 6.92 4.62
C LEU A 25 10.02 6.99 3.16
N ASP A 26 11.12 7.70 2.90
CA ASP A 26 11.74 7.76 1.58
C ASP A 26 12.19 6.37 1.12
N SER A 27 12.76 5.56 2.01
CA SER A 27 13.17 4.19 1.68
C SER A 27 12.00 3.31 1.25
N VAL A 28 10.81 3.50 1.82
CA VAL A 28 9.59 2.76 1.43
C VAL A 28 9.01 3.30 0.13
N ALA A 29 9.06 4.61 -0.10
CA ALA A 29 8.61 5.22 -1.34
C ALA A 29 9.48 4.84 -2.55
N GLN A 30 10.78 4.64 -2.30
CA GLN A 30 11.77 4.20 -3.29
C GLN A 30 11.96 2.68 -3.33
N ALA A 31 11.51 1.96 -2.29
CA ALA A 31 11.38 0.52 -2.37
C ALA A 31 10.40 0.21 -3.50
N GLU A 32 10.80 -0.65 -4.42
CA GLU A 32 9.88 -1.27 -5.38
C GLU A 32 8.85 -2.09 -4.60
N SER A 33 7.80 -1.42 -4.10
CA SER A 33 6.71 -2.10 -3.42
C SER A 33 5.69 -2.56 -4.45
N THR A 34 5.33 -3.82 -4.30
CA THR A 34 4.47 -4.67 -5.12
C THR A 34 5.18 -5.24 -6.34
N ALA A 35 5.38 -6.56 -6.29
CA ALA A 35 5.74 -7.36 -7.44
C ALA A 35 5.02 -6.82 -8.68
N PRO A 36 5.72 -6.62 -9.81
CA PRO A 36 5.08 -6.12 -11.00
C PRO A 36 3.86 -6.99 -11.31
N VAL A 37 2.72 -6.33 -11.57
CA VAL A 37 1.47 -7.01 -11.91
C VAL A 37 1.79 -8.01 -13.01
N THR A 38 1.62 -9.30 -12.69
CA THR A 38 1.92 -10.38 -13.64
C THR A 38 1.05 -10.21 -14.88
N GLU A 39 1.48 -10.76 -16.01
CA GLU A 39 0.69 -10.68 -17.24
C GLU A 39 -0.71 -11.30 -17.06
N ALA A 40 -0.81 -12.37 -16.27
CA ALA A 40 -2.09 -12.98 -15.92
C ALA A 40 -3.01 -12.02 -15.14
N GLN A 41 -2.46 -11.29 -14.15
CA GLN A 41 -3.23 -10.29 -13.40
C GLN A 41 -3.63 -9.11 -14.29
N ARG A 42 -2.75 -8.67 -15.20
CA ARG A 42 -3.02 -7.59 -16.16
C ARG A 42 -4.14 -7.98 -17.14
N ALA A 43 -4.09 -9.20 -17.66
CA ALA A 43 -5.13 -9.74 -18.54
C ALA A 43 -6.49 -9.81 -17.82
N GLU A 44 -6.51 -10.26 -16.56
CA GLU A 44 -7.74 -10.30 -15.76
C GLU A 44 -8.31 -8.90 -15.49
N LEU A 45 -7.45 -7.91 -15.19
CA LEU A 45 -7.89 -6.53 -15.01
C LEU A 45 -8.51 -5.96 -16.29
N HIS A 46 -7.92 -6.23 -17.46
CA HIS A 46 -8.50 -5.81 -18.74
C HIS A 46 -9.86 -6.48 -18.99
N ARG A 47 -9.97 -7.80 -18.78
CA ARG A 47 -11.24 -8.52 -18.94
C ARG A 47 -12.35 -7.93 -18.08
N ARG A 48 -12.08 -7.70 -16.79
CA ARG A 48 -13.07 -7.10 -15.86
C ARG A 48 -13.47 -5.69 -16.27
N LEU A 49 -12.53 -4.90 -16.79
CA LEU A 49 -12.80 -3.54 -17.24
C LEU A 49 -13.70 -3.53 -18.49
N GLU A 50 -13.50 -4.47 -19.42
CA GLU A 50 -14.35 -4.65 -20.60
C GLU A 50 -15.76 -5.09 -20.20
N GLU A 51 -15.89 -6.04 -19.28
CA GLU A 51 -17.18 -6.49 -18.74
C GLU A 51 -17.95 -5.35 -18.07
N TYR A 52 -17.27 -4.57 -17.23
CA TYR A 52 -17.88 -3.39 -16.61
C TYR A 52 -18.33 -2.35 -17.64
N ARG A 53 -17.54 -2.11 -18.69
CA ARG A 53 -17.93 -1.18 -19.78
C ARG A 53 -19.17 -1.68 -20.53
N ALA A 54 -19.31 -2.99 -20.71
CA ALA A 54 -20.47 -3.59 -21.36
C ALA A 54 -21.72 -3.57 -20.45
N ASN A 55 -21.54 -3.62 -19.13
CA ASN A 55 -22.62 -3.60 -18.14
C ASN A 55 -22.30 -2.70 -16.93
N PRO A 56 -22.37 -1.36 -17.07
CA PRO A 56 -21.90 -0.43 -16.04
C PRO A 56 -22.78 -0.40 -14.78
N THR A 57 -23.98 -1.01 -14.85
CA THR A 57 -24.93 -1.11 -13.74
C THR A 57 -24.80 -2.39 -12.94
N GLU A 58 -23.88 -3.28 -13.31
CA GLU A 58 -23.59 -4.47 -12.51
C GLU A 58 -23.16 -4.06 -11.09
N PRO A 59 -23.61 -4.77 -10.04
CA PRO A 59 -23.10 -4.56 -8.70
C PRO A 59 -21.58 -4.74 -8.66
N VAL A 60 -20.86 -3.67 -8.34
CA VAL A 60 -19.39 -3.68 -8.20
C VAL A 60 -18.99 -3.50 -6.75
N VAL A 61 -17.83 -4.06 -6.39
CA VAL A 61 -17.17 -3.72 -5.13
C VAL A 61 -16.42 -2.40 -5.33
N THR A 62 -16.76 -1.37 -4.55
CA THR A 62 -16.07 -0.08 -4.64
C THR A 62 -14.77 -0.09 -3.86
N LEU A 63 -13.85 0.83 -4.18
CA LEU A 63 -12.66 1.05 -3.37
C LEU A 63 -13.00 1.40 -1.91
N ALA A 64 -14.13 2.09 -1.68
CA ALA A 64 -14.60 2.39 -0.33
C ALA A 64 -15.02 1.12 0.42
N ASP A 65 -15.62 0.14 -0.28
CA ASP A 65 -15.97 -1.16 0.31
C ASP A 65 -14.71 -1.95 0.69
N ILE A 66 -13.73 -1.99 -0.20
CA ILE A 66 -12.44 -2.64 0.06
C ILE A 66 -11.72 -1.99 1.26
N ARG A 67 -11.66 -0.65 1.30
CA ARG A 67 -11.03 0.07 2.43
C ARG A 67 -11.75 -0.20 3.76
N ARG A 68 -13.09 -0.22 3.74
CA ARG A 68 -13.89 -0.52 4.92
C ARG A 68 -13.66 -1.95 5.43
N GLU A 69 -13.43 -2.91 4.54
CA GLU A 69 -13.24 -4.31 4.89
C GLU A 69 -11.80 -4.62 5.32
N PHE A 70 -10.80 -3.96 4.73
CA PHE A 70 -9.38 -4.29 4.92
C PHE A 70 -8.54 -3.22 5.67
N GLY A 71 -9.13 -2.09 6.07
CA GLY A 71 -8.48 -1.12 6.97
C GLY A 71 -7.24 -0.43 6.40
N ALA A 72 -7.24 -0.14 5.09
CA ALA A 72 -6.24 0.72 4.48
C ALA A 72 -6.76 2.18 4.48
N ASP A 73 -6.45 2.91 5.54
CA ASP A 73 -6.61 4.37 5.63
C ASP A 73 -5.64 5.11 4.69
#